data_AF-A0A315DWZ0-F1
#
_entry.id   AF-A0A315DWZ0-F1
#
_cell.length_a   1.000
_cell.length_b   1.000
_cell.length_c   1.000
_cell.angle_alpha   90.00
_cell.angle_beta   90.00
_cell.angle_gamma   90.00
#
_symmetry.space_group_name_H-M   'P 1'
#
loop_
_entity.id
_entity.type
_entity.pdbx_description
1 polymer ?
#
loop_
_entity_poly.entity_id
_entity_poly.type
_entity_poly.pdbx_seq_one_letter_code
_entity_poly.pdbx_strand_id
1 'polypeptide(L)'
;MEIWIAVGVGAFNALLLLLLLRRPSGNNDAAAQALQQSLQSLHEKLERIERELRTEITESSRGGRQELTQNLALFQQSQVQQLTLMQKSIGDTLNQQLQQLQKSNADKLDEMRRTVDEKLQTTLEKRLSESFKQVAERLEQVHNGLGQMQKLADGVGSLQRVLTNVKTRGMFGEVQLEALLEQVLTIEQYAKQVETKPRSNQRVDFAIRFPGRGGADGEPVWLPIDAKFPREDYERLLDAQDRADAVAAEVAAKALEVRIRTEAKSIAESYLAPPHTTDFAILFLPTEGLYAEVLRRPGLMDTLQRDYRVTLAGPTTLLAMLNSLHMGFRTLALEQQASEVWKVLGAVKTEFERYGDWVEKVREQVQKAADTLDRADTRSRQMRRALKNVEALPEGEAQALLPKFDDALDDTDAKV
;
A
#
# COMPACT_ATOMS: atom_id res chain seq x y z
N MET A 1 -130.11 24.77 -41.25
CA MET A 1 -129.86 25.05 -39.82
C MET A 1 -128.53 25.78 -39.55
N GLU A 2 -127.65 26.01 -40.53
CA GLU A 2 -126.34 26.61 -40.23
C GLU A 2 -126.29 28.16 -40.28
N ILE A 3 -127.12 28.81 -41.08
CA ILE A 3 -127.06 30.29 -41.24
C ILE A 3 -127.50 31.02 -39.97
N TRP A 4 -128.44 30.49 -39.20
CA TRP A 4 -128.95 31.13 -37.99
C TRP A 4 -127.96 31.09 -36.80
N ILE A 5 -127.07 30.09 -36.76
CA ILE A 5 -126.05 29.97 -35.70
C ILE A 5 -124.92 30.99 -35.92
N ALA A 6 -124.51 31.20 -37.17
CA ALA A 6 -123.47 32.19 -37.51
C ALA A 6 -123.88 33.62 -37.15
N VAL A 7 -125.15 33.98 -37.37
CA VAL A 7 -125.68 35.30 -37.00
C VAL A 7 -125.76 35.47 -35.48
N GLY A 8 -126.10 34.40 -34.74
CA GLY A 8 -126.13 34.43 -33.27
C GLY A 8 -124.76 34.66 -32.63
N VAL A 9 -123.71 34.01 -33.14
CA VAL A 9 -122.33 34.19 -32.63
C VAL A 9 -121.79 35.59 -32.97
N GLY A 10 -122.10 36.11 -34.15
CA GLY A 10 -121.71 37.47 -34.55
C GLY A 10 -122.30 38.55 -33.63
N ALA A 11 -123.59 38.42 -33.27
CA ALA A 11 -124.24 39.36 -32.36
C ALA A 11 -123.68 39.28 -30.93
N PHE A 12 -123.34 38.08 -30.44
CA PHE A 12 -122.77 37.90 -29.10
C PHE A 12 -121.38 38.52 -28.97
N ASN A 13 -120.52 38.35 -29.98
CA ASN A 13 -119.19 38.97 -29.99
C ASN A 13 -119.25 40.50 -30.09
N ALA A 14 -120.16 41.03 -30.90
CA ALA A 14 -120.37 42.48 -30.97
C ALA A 14 -120.85 43.06 -29.62
N LEU A 15 -121.73 42.34 -28.92
CA LEU A 15 -122.22 42.74 -27.60
C LEU A 15 -121.13 42.67 -26.51
N LEU A 16 -120.25 41.68 -26.56
CA LEU A 16 -119.07 41.56 -25.68
C LEU A 16 -118.08 42.71 -25.89
N LEU A 17 -117.80 43.06 -27.15
CA LEU A 17 -116.93 44.20 -27.48
C LEU A 17 -117.54 45.52 -26.99
N LEU A 18 -118.85 45.69 -27.12
CA LEU A 18 -119.54 46.90 -26.69
C LEU A 18 -119.62 47.00 -25.15
N LEU A 19 -119.68 45.87 -24.43
CA LEU A 19 -119.62 45.83 -22.96
C LEU A 19 -118.21 46.13 -22.42
N LEU A 20 -117.15 45.71 -23.12
CA LEU A 20 -115.76 46.02 -22.74
C LEU A 20 -115.41 47.50 -22.94
N LEU A 21 -115.92 48.12 -24.00
CA LEU A 21 -115.71 49.55 -24.27
C LEU A 21 -116.53 50.47 -23.37
N ARG A 22 -117.52 49.95 -22.62
CA ARG A 22 -118.45 50.76 -21.82
C ARG A 22 -118.24 50.67 -20.31
N ARG A 23 -117.12 50.11 -19.81
CA ARG A 23 -116.76 50.20 -18.39
C ARG A 23 -116.01 51.51 -18.10
N PRO A 24 -116.59 52.44 -17.32
CA PRO A 24 -116.03 53.76 -17.09
C PRO A 24 -114.80 53.70 -16.17
N SER A 25 -113.73 54.30 -16.66
CA SER A 25 -112.42 54.55 -16.05
C SER A 25 -112.49 55.61 -14.96
N GLY A 26 -112.54 55.17 -13.70
CA GLY A 26 -112.55 56.06 -12.53
C GLY A 26 -111.70 55.59 -11.35
N ASN A 27 -110.83 54.58 -11.50
CA ASN A 27 -110.09 54.01 -10.37
C ASN A 27 -108.60 53.67 -10.66
N ASN A 28 -108.02 54.22 -11.75
CA ASN A 28 -106.67 53.86 -12.19
C ASN A 28 -105.55 54.55 -11.37
N ASP A 29 -105.80 55.71 -10.78
CA ASP A 29 -104.77 56.42 -9.99
C ASP A 29 -104.51 55.76 -8.63
N ALA A 30 -105.53 55.16 -8.00
CA ALA A 30 -105.39 54.38 -6.77
C ALA A 30 -104.62 53.06 -7.01
N ALA A 31 -104.85 52.43 -8.17
CA ALA A 31 -104.11 51.22 -8.55
C ALA A 31 -102.64 51.50 -8.86
N ALA A 32 -102.33 52.64 -9.49
CA ALA A 32 -100.96 53.07 -9.78
C ALA A 32 -100.19 53.41 -8.49
N GLN A 33 -100.81 54.10 -7.52
CA GLN A 33 -100.19 54.39 -6.23
C GLN A 33 -99.95 53.13 -5.39
N ALA A 34 -100.90 52.18 -5.40
CA ALA A 34 -100.72 50.89 -4.71
C ALA A 34 -99.58 50.05 -5.32
N LEU A 35 -99.42 50.10 -6.65
CA LEU A 35 -98.31 49.43 -7.33
C LEU A 35 -96.96 50.08 -7.02
N GLN A 36 -96.91 51.41 -6.91
CA GLN A 36 -95.67 52.11 -6.60
C GLN A 36 -95.23 51.89 -5.15
N GLN A 37 -96.18 51.85 -4.21
CA GLN A 37 -95.92 51.47 -2.82
C GLN A 37 -95.46 50.01 -2.71
N SER A 38 -96.03 49.09 -3.50
CA SER A 38 -95.60 47.69 -3.49
C SER A 38 -94.18 47.53 -4.04
N LEU A 39 -93.81 48.24 -5.11
CA LEU A 39 -92.44 48.25 -5.64
C LEU A 39 -91.42 48.87 -4.67
N GLN A 40 -91.77 49.95 -3.98
CA GLN A 40 -90.91 50.53 -2.95
C GLN A 40 -90.71 49.57 -1.77
N SER A 41 -91.79 48.92 -1.31
CA SER A 41 -91.69 47.92 -0.24
C SER A 41 -90.89 46.68 -0.64
N LEU A 42 -90.94 46.29 -1.93
CA LEU A 42 -90.12 45.21 -2.46
C LEU A 42 -88.65 45.61 -2.54
N HIS A 43 -88.35 46.84 -2.92
CA HIS A 43 -86.99 47.35 -2.97
C HIS A 43 -86.36 47.42 -1.57
N GLU A 44 -87.10 47.94 -0.59
CA GLU A 44 -86.66 47.95 0.81
C GLU A 44 -86.46 46.54 1.38
N LYS A 45 -87.34 45.58 1.03
CA LYS A 45 -87.16 44.17 1.40
C LYS A 45 -85.92 43.56 0.75
N LEU A 46 -85.65 43.88 -0.52
CA LEU A 46 -84.46 43.41 -1.24
C LEU A 46 -83.17 43.97 -0.63
N GLU A 47 -83.11 45.27 -0.33
CA GLU A 47 -81.95 45.86 0.33
C GLU A 47 -81.72 45.28 1.73
N ARG A 48 -82.80 45.01 2.47
CA ARG A 48 -82.70 44.41 3.80
C ARG A 48 -82.16 42.99 3.72
N ILE A 49 -82.68 42.19 2.78
CA ILE A 49 -82.17 40.84 2.52
C ILE A 49 -80.70 40.89 2.10
N GLU A 50 -80.30 41.82 1.22
CA GLU A 50 -78.89 41.96 0.81
C GLU A 50 -77.98 42.29 1.99
N ARG A 51 -78.41 43.20 2.87
CA ARG A 51 -77.66 43.56 4.08
C ARG A 51 -77.57 42.40 5.06
N GLU A 52 -78.66 41.67 5.28
CA GLU A 52 -78.68 40.46 6.12
C GLU A 52 -77.75 39.39 5.53
N LEU A 53 -77.79 39.14 4.22
CA LEU A 53 -76.91 38.19 3.52
C LEU A 53 -75.44 38.58 3.60
N ARG A 54 -75.10 39.87 3.41
CA ARG A 54 -73.72 40.34 3.55
C ARG A 54 -73.20 40.14 4.98
N THR A 55 -74.04 40.42 5.96
CA THR A 55 -73.69 40.24 7.38
C THR A 55 -73.47 38.76 7.69
N GLU A 56 -74.38 37.90 7.25
CA GLU A 56 -74.29 36.44 7.41
C GLU A 56 -73.08 35.84 6.68
N ILE A 57 -72.76 36.32 5.46
CA ILE A 57 -71.54 35.91 4.74
C ILE A 57 -70.29 36.35 5.50
N THR A 58 -70.25 37.57 6.06
CA THR A 58 -69.08 38.02 6.84
C THR A 58 -68.93 37.27 8.16
N GLU A 59 -70.02 36.95 8.85
CA GLU A 59 -70.01 36.16 10.07
C GLU A 59 -69.63 34.71 9.79
N SER A 60 -70.19 34.10 8.74
CA SER A 60 -69.85 32.75 8.27
C SER A 60 -68.38 32.67 7.84
N SER A 61 -67.88 33.66 7.10
CA SER A 61 -66.47 33.74 6.72
C SER A 61 -65.55 33.89 7.93
N ARG A 62 -65.96 34.68 8.93
CA ARG A 62 -65.21 34.87 10.17
C ARG A 62 -65.20 33.59 11.02
N GLY A 63 -66.33 32.90 11.15
CA GLY A 63 -66.45 31.60 11.81
C GLY A 63 -65.58 30.55 11.14
N GLY A 64 -65.67 30.42 9.81
CA GLY A 64 -64.86 29.48 9.05
C GLY A 64 -63.35 29.75 9.14
N ARG A 65 -62.92 31.02 9.14
CA ARG A 65 -61.51 31.38 9.38
C ARG A 65 -61.04 31.02 10.79
N GLN A 66 -61.90 31.20 11.79
CA GLN A 66 -61.58 30.87 13.17
C GLN A 66 -61.44 29.35 13.37
N GLU A 67 -62.34 28.56 12.78
CA GLU A 67 -62.26 27.10 12.77
C GLU A 67 -61.02 26.59 12.03
N LEU A 68 -60.70 27.17 10.87
CA LEU A 68 -59.47 26.86 10.13
C LEU A 68 -58.22 27.16 10.94
N THR A 69 -58.19 28.30 11.63
CA THR A 69 -57.05 28.69 12.48
C THR A 69 -56.90 27.73 13.66
N GLN A 70 -58.02 27.31 14.26
CA GLN A 70 -58.03 26.37 15.37
C GLN A 70 -57.60 24.97 14.92
N ASN A 71 -58.08 24.49 13.78
CA ASN A 71 -57.66 23.22 13.18
C ASN A 71 -56.18 23.24 12.80
N LEU A 72 -55.68 24.36 12.25
CA LEU A 72 -54.27 24.51 11.92
C LEU A 72 -53.39 24.51 13.18
N ALA A 73 -53.83 25.16 14.26
CA ALA A 73 -53.13 25.16 15.53
C ALA A 73 -53.07 23.75 16.16
N LEU A 74 -54.18 23.01 16.14
CA LEU A 74 -54.24 21.61 16.60
C LEU A 74 -53.35 20.70 15.74
N PHE A 75 -53.35 20.89 14.42
CA PHE A 75 -52.48 20.16 13.50
C PHE A 75 -51.01 20.45 13.76
N GLN A 76 -50.64 21.73 13.91
CA GLN A 76 -49.28 22.15 14.23
C GLN A 76 -48.81 21.54 15.56
N GLN A 77 -49.68 21.55 16.59
CA GLN A 77 -49.37 20.97 17.89
C GLN A 77 -49.20 19.44 17.82
N SER A 78 -50.05 18.75 17.06
CA SER A 78 -49.93 17.31 16.79
C SER A 78 -48.62 16.99 16.08
N GLN A 79 -48.22 17.79 15.09
CA GLN A 79 -46.98 17.59 14.35
C GLN A 79 -45.74 17.80 15.24
N VAL A 80 -45.74 18.83 16.10
CA VAL A 80 -44.64 19.07 17.06
C VAL A 80 -44.55 17.95 18.10
N GLN A 81 -45.69 17.44 18.59
CA GLN A 81 -45.70 16.28 19.49
C GLN A 81 -45.15 15.03 18.80
N GLN A 82 -45.54 14.76 17.55
CA GLN A 82 -45.03 13.63 16.78
C GLN A 82 -43.52 13.72 16.54
N LEU A 83 -43.00 14.91 16.21
CA LEU A 83 -41.57 15.16 16.05
C LEU A 83 -40.81 14.99 17.37
N THR A 84 -41.38 15.43 18.49
CA THR A 84 -40.78 15.29 19.83
C THR A 84 -40.71 13.81 20.25
N LEU A 85 -41.78 13.05 20.00
CA LEU A 85 -41.81 11.61 20.27
C LEU A 85 -40.84 10.84 19.36
N MET A 86 -40.73 11.22 18.09
CA MET A 86 -39.76 10.64 17.16
C MET A 86 -38.32 10.97 17.55
N GLN A 87 -38.02 12.20 17.95
CA GLN A 87 -36.69 12.57 18.44
C GLN A 87 -36.31 11.78 19.70
N LYS A 88 -37.28 11.61 20.62
CA LYS A 88 -37.08 10.82 21.83
C LYS A 88 -36.85 9.34 21.53
N SER A 89 -37.64 8.73 20.65
CA SER A 89 -37.47 7.32 20.29
C SER A 89 -36.15 7.05 19.58
N ILE A 90 -35.70 7.97 18.73
CA ILE A 90 -34.37 7.90 18.08
C ILE A 90 -33.27 7.99 19.15
N GLY A 91 -33.38 8.94 20.10
CA GLY A 91 -32.43 9.08 21.20
C GLY A 91 -32.34 7.83 22.07
N ASP A 92 -33.49 7.25 22.45
CA ASP A 92 -33.56 6.03 23.25
C ASP A 92 -32.97 4.83 22.49
N THR A 93 -33.27 4.69 21.19
CA THR A 93 -32.73 3.61 20.34
C THR A 93 -31.21 3.72 20.17
N LEU A 94 -30.70 4.94 19.94
CA LEU A 94 -29.27 5.19 19.81
C LEU A 94 -28.54 4.86 21.10
N ASN A 95 -29.11 5.26 22.25
CA ASN A 95 -28.53 4.97 23.56
C ASN A 95 -28.52 3.45 23.85
N GLN A 96 -29.58 2.73 23.49
CA GLN A 96 -29.62 1.27 23.60
C GLN A 96 -28.58 0.59 22.71
N GLN A 97 -28.42 1.04 21.46
CA GLN A 97 -27.39 0.51 20.55
C GLN A 97 -25.98 0.80 21.06
N LEU A 98 -25.71 2.01 21.57
CA LEU A 98 -24.41 2.35 22.16
C LEU A 98 -24.10 1.49 23.40
N GLN A 99 -25.08 1.27 24.29
CA GLN A 99 -24.92 0.38 25.43
C GLN A 99 -24.67 -1.07 25.00
N GLN A 100 -25.38 -1.55 23.98
CA GLN A 100 -25.19 -2.90 23.45
C GLN A 100 -23.81 -3.07 22.79
N LEU A 101 -23.33 -2.06 22.06
CA LEU A 101 -21.98 -2.06 21.49
C LEU A 101 -20.90 -2.00 22.56
N GLN A 102 -21.07 -1.17 23.59
CA GLN A 102 -20.14 -1.11 24.73
C GLN A 102 -20.07 -2.46 25.44
N LYS A 103 -21.22 -3.08 25.71
CA LYS A 103 -21.28 -4.41 26.33
C LYS A 103 -20.65 -5.49 25.45
N SER A 104 -21.01 -5.53 24.16
CA SER A 104 -20.44 -6.50 23.23
C SER A 104 -18.92 -6.34 23.05
N ASN A 105 -18.41 -5.10 23.07
CA ASN A 105 -16.98 -4.85 23.02
C ASN A 105 -16.28 -5.28 24.32
N ALA A 106 -16.88 -5.03 25.49
CA ALA A 106 -16.34 -5.51 26.76
C ALA A 106 -16.27 -7.04 26.79
N ASP A 107 -17.34 -7.72 26.37
CA ASP A 107 -17.40 -9.19 26.31
C ASP A 107 -16.34 -9.76 25.35
N LYS A 108 -16.15 -9.15 24.16
CA LYS A 108 -15.11 -9.56 23.20
C LYS A 108 -13.69 -9.30 23.70
N LEU A 109 -13.47 -8.20 24.43
CA LEU A 109 -12.17 -7.90 25.03
C LEU A 109 -11.82 -8.90 26.13
N ASP A 110 -12.80 -9.33 26.93
CA ASP A 110 -12.62 -10.37 27.95
C ASP A 110 -12.40 -11.76 27.33
N GLU A 111 -13.10 -12.09 26.24
CA GLU A 111 -12.87 -13.33 25.47
C GLU A 111 -11.48 -13.36 24.83
N MET A 112 -11.04 -12.24 24.25
CA MET A 112 -9.67 -12.09 23.75
C MET A 112 -8.65 -12.22 24.88
N ARG A 113 -8.87 -11.59 26.03
CA ARG A 113 -7.99 -11.72 27.20
C ARG A 113 -7.87 -13.18 27.64
N ARG A 114 -8.98 -13.90 27.79
CA ARG A 114 -8.96 -15.33 28.13
C ARG A 114 -8.22 -16.17 27.10
N THR A 115 -8.50 -15.96 25.82
CA THR A 115 -7.84 -16.71 24.74
C THR A 115 -6.34 -16.42 24.68
N VAL A 116 -5.94 -15.17 24.91
CA VAL A 116 -4.53 -14.75 24.94
C VAL A 116 -3.84 -15.33 26.16
N ASP A 117 -4.43 -15.27 27.35
CA ASP A 117 -3.88 -15.87 28.57
C ASP A 117 -3.76 -17.38 28.42
N GLU A 118 -4.78 -18.06 27.92
CA GLU A 118 -4.77 -19.52 27.73
C GLU A 118 -3.73 -19.94 26.69
N LYS A 119 -3.63 -19.23 25.55
CA LYS A 119 -2.60 -19.51 24.53
C LYS A 119 -1.19 -19.16 25.03
N LEU A 120 -1.01 -18.06 25.73
CA LEU A 120 0.27 -17.69 26.31
C LEU A 120 0.69 -18.72 27.34
N GLN A 121 -0.17 -19.06 28.30
CA GLN A 121 0.16 -20.01 29.35
C GLN A 121 0.44 -21.40 28.78
N THR A 122 -0.38 -21.90 27.85
CA THR A 122 -0.16 -23.21 27.22
C THR A 122 1.12 -23.24 26.37
N THR A 123 1.40 -22.16 25.62
CA THR A 123 2.58 -22.09 24.75
C THR A 123 3.85 -21.88 25.57
N LEU A 124 3.78 -21.08 26.62
CA LEU A 124 4.89 -20.81 27.51
C LEU A 124 5.21 -22.04 28.34
N GLU A 125 4.22 -22.73 28.92
CA GLU A 125 4.42 -23.98 29.66
C GLU A 125 4.99 -25.08 28.76
N LYS A 126 4.48 -25.24 27.53
CA LYS A 126 5.05 -26.21 26.58
C LYS A 126 6.48 -25.88 26.18
N ARG A 127 6.76 -24.63 25.78
CA ARG A 127 8.11 -24.22 25.38
C ARG A 127 9.10 -24.22 26.54
N LEU A 128 8.68 -23.79 27.73
CA LEU A 128 9.51 -23.87 28.93
C LEU A 128 9.76 -25.33 29.31
N SER A 129 8.75 -26.19 29.27
CA SER A 129 8.93 -27.62 29.57
C SER A 129 9.84 -28.32 28.56
N GLU A 130 9.71 -28.02 27.26
CA GLU A 130 10.64 -28.53 26.23
C GLU A 130 12.05 -27.98 26.42
N SER A 131 12.19 -26.68 26.71
CA SER A 131 13.49 -26.06 26.96
C SER A 131 14.15 -26.60 28.22
N PHE A 132 13.39 -26.78 29.30
CA PHE A 132 13.87 -27.40 30.54
C PHE A 132 14.19 -28.87 30.36
N LYS A 133 13.42 -29.60 29.53
CA LYS A 133 13.73 -31.00 29.19
C LYS A 133 15.04 -31.09 28.40
N GLN A 134 15.25 -30.24 27.39
CA GLN A 134 16.51 -30.19 26.66
C GLN A 134 17.68 -29.77 27.55
N VAL A 135 17.48 -28.81 28.46
CA VAL A 135 18.49 -28.37 29.41
C VAL A 135 18.79 -29.47 30.43
N ALA A 136 17.79 -30.20 30.92
CA ALA A 136 17.95 -31.34 31.81
C ALA A 136 18.68 -32.50 31.13
N GLU A 137 18.35 -32.81 29.86
CA GLU A 137 19.01 -33.84 29.06
C GLU A 137 20.47 -33.47 28.75
N ARG A 138 20.75 -32.18 28.50
CA ARG A 138 22.13 -31.66 28.42
C ARG A 138 22.85 -31.69 29.76
N LEU A 139 22.17 -31.37 30.87
CA LEU A 139 22.74 -31.47 32.22
C LEU A 139 23.04 -32.92 32.58
N GLU A 140 22.19 -33.88 32.19
CA GLU A 140 22.39 -35.31 32.39
C GLU A 140 23.53 -35.84 31.50
N GLN A 141 23.63 -35.41 30.24
CA GLN A 141 24.81 -35.69 29.40
C GLN A 141 26.08 -35.08 29.96
N VAL A 142 26.02 -33.87 30.52
CA VAL A 142 27.15 -33.22 31.20
C VAL A 142 27.47 -33.96 32.51
N HIS A 143 26.49 -34.44 33.26
CA HIS A 143 26.72 -35.20 34.50
C HIS A 143 27.28 -36.60 34.22
N ASN A 144 26.82 -37.27 33.16
CA ASN A 144 27.41 -38.50 32.64
C ASN A 144 28.82 -38.27 32.06
N GLY A 145 29.08 -37.10 31.47
CA GLY A 145 30.40 -36.64 31.04
C GLY A 145 31.33 -36.33 32.21
N LEU A 146 30.81 -35.77 33.30
CA LEU A 146 31.53 -35.50 34.55
C LEU A 146 31.80 -36.80 35.35
N GLY A 147 30.91 -37.79 35.28
CA GLY A 147 31.17 -39.15 35.81
C GLY A 147 32.31 -39.86 35.08
N GLN A 148 32.54 -39.51 33.80
CA GLN A 148 33.72 -39.93 33.04
C GLN A 148 34.97 -39.08 33.37
N MET A 149 34.83 -37.92 34.03
CA MET A 149 35.97 -37.09 34.46
C MET A 149 36.81 -37.70 35.58
N GLN A 150 36.25 -38.57 36.42
CA GLN A 150 37.06 -39.33 37.39
C GLN A 150 37.99 -40.36 36.69
N LYS A 151 37.73 -40.68 35.40
CA LYS A 151 38.59 -41.52 34.53
C LYS A 151 39.42 -40.71 33.52
N LEU A 152 39.31 -39.37 33.50
CA LEU A 152 40.02 -38.50 32.54
C LEU A 152 41.45 -38.12 32.94
N ALA A 153 41.96 -38.62 34.07
CA ALA A 153 43.40 -38.50 34.38
C ALA A 153 44.28 -39.23 33.34
N ASP A 154 43.74 -40.24 32.65
CA ASP A 154 44.44 -40.96 31.56
C ASP A 154 44.20 -40.34 30.16
N GLY A 155 43.23 -39.43 30.02
CA GLY A 155 42.75 -38.94 28.71
C GLY A 155 43.45 -37.70 28.15
N VAL A 156 44.24 -36.98 28.97
CA VAL A 156 45.00 -35.78 28.55
C VAL A 156 46.11 -36.15 27.54
N GLY A 157 46.58 -37.40 27.54
CA GLY A 157 47.53 -37.90 26.54
C GLY A 157 46.92 -38.17 25.16
N SER A 158 45.59 -38.13 24.99
CA SER A 158 44.94 -38.41 23.69
C SER A 158 44.75 -37.16 22.83
N LEU A 159 44.48 -35.99 23.42
CA LEU A 159 44.48 -34.71 22.69
C LEU A 159 45.87 -34.36 22.15
N GLN A 160 46.91 -34.63 22.93
CA GLN A 160 48.29 -34.44 22.48
C GLN A 160 48.64 -35.39 21.31
N ARG A 161 48.01 -36.58 21.24
CA ARG A 161 48.20 -37.57 20.15
C ARG A 161 47.40 -37.28 18.87
N VAL A 162 46.32 -36.51 18.91
CA VAL A 162 45.57 -36.11 17.69
C VAL A 162 46.27 -34.96 16.94
N LEU A 163 47.16 -34.23 17.63
CA LEU A 163 47.93 -33.11 17.08
C LEU A 163 49.33 -33.50 16.54
N THR A 164 49.74 -34.76 16.66
CA THR A 164 51.04 -35.22 16.14
C THR A 164 51.05 -35.47 14.64
N ASN A 165 49.90 -35.74 14.00
CA ASN A 165 49.80 -36.05 12.58
C ASN A 165 49.79 -34.78 11.71
N VAL A 166 50.70 -34.70 10.73
CA VAL A 166 50.90 -33.52 9.87
C VAL A 166 49.61 -33.09 9.14
N LYS A 167 48.70 -34.02 8.81
CA LYS A 167 47.41 -33.68 8.17
C LYS A 167 46.41 -33.03 9.13
N THR A 168 46.32 -33.48 10.39
CA THR A 168 45.46 -32.81 11.38
C THR A 168 45.99 -31.43 11.79
N ARG A 169 47.29 -31.17 11.60
CA ARG A 169 47.91 -29.86 11.83
C ARG A 169 47.44 -28.78 10.85
N GLY A 170 47.37 -29.09 9.55
CA GLY A 170 46.85 -28.16 8.54
C GLY A 170 45.36 -27.89 8.74
N MET A 171 44.58 -28.96 8.95
CA MET A 171 43.14 -28.90 9.18
C MET A 171 42.75 -28.00 10.35
N PHE A 172 43.50 -27.99 11.47
CA PHE A 172 43.17 -27.13 12.61
C PHE A 172 43.27 -25.63 12.27
N GLY A 173 44.30 -25.24 11.53
CA GLY A 173 44.48 -23.85 11.09
C GLY A 173 43.39 -23.43 10.10
N GLU A 174 43.04 -24.31 9.17
CA GLU A 174 41.97 -24.10 8.20
C GLU A 174 40.60 -23.99 8.87
N VAL A 175 40.25 -24.89 9.80
CA VAL A 175 38.98 -24.86 10.52
C VAL A 175 38.85 -23.59 11.37
N GLN A 176 39.94 -23.15 12.01
CA GLN A 176 39.93 -21.90 12.79
C GLN A 176 39.73 -20.68 11.88
N LEU A 177 40.38 -20.66 10.71
CA LEU A 177 40.22 -19.60 9.72
C LEU A 177 38.80 -19.58 9.15
N GLU A 178 38.25 -20.74 8.80
CA GLU A 178 36.89 -20.94 8.33
C GLU A 178 35.87 -20.38 9.32
N ALA A 179 36.01 -20.72 10.61
CA ALA A 179 35.13 -20.22 11.65
C ALA A 179 35.16 -18.68 11.79
N LEU A 180 36.33 -18.04 11.60
CA LEU A 180 36.44 -16.58 11.63
C LEU A 180 35.81 -15.93 10.40
N LEU A 181 35.97 -16.55 9.23
CA LEU A 181 35.36 -16.06 7.99
C LEU A 181 33.83 -16.18 8.05
N GLU A 182 33.30 -17.31 8.51
CA GLU A 182 31.85 -17.55 8.63
C GLU A 182 31.16 -16.65 9.65
N GLN A 183 31.89 -16.12 10.64
CA GLN A 183 31.35 -15.17 11.61
C GLN A 183 31.10 -13.78 11.02
N VAL A 184 31.88 -13.35 10.02
CA VAL A 184 31.87 -11.97 9.51
C VAL A 184 31.36 -11.88 8.06
N LEU A 185 31.64 -12.89 7.24
CA LEU A 185 31.36 -12.88 5.80
C LEU A 185 30.28 -13.89 5.44
N THR A 186 29.49 -13.57 4.42
CA THR A 186 28.54 -14.53 3.84
C THR A 186 29.26 -15.49 2.89
N ILE A 187 28.66 -16.66 2.62
CA ILE A 187 29.22 -17.71 1.75
C ILE A 187 29.56 -17.19 0.33
N GLU A 188 28.89 -16.13 -0.13
CA GLU A 188 29.15 -15.53 -1.45
C GLU A 188 30.37 -14.59 -1.48
N GLN A 189 30.80 -14.13 -0.30
CA GLN A 189 31.89 -13.15 -0.13
C GLN A 189 33.26 -13.80 0.03
N TYR A 190 33.33 -15.12 0.16
CA TYR A 190 34.60 -15.85 0.21
C TYR A 190 34.47 -17.22 -0.47
N ALA A 191 35.59 -17.79 -0.90
CA ALA A 191 35.66 -19.12 -1.50
C ALA A 191 36.71 -19.97 -0.78
N LYS A 192 36.44 -21.28 -0.69
CA LYS A 192 37.35 -22.29 -0.11
C LYS A 192 38.09 -22.99 -1.24
N GLN A 193 39.39 -23.27 -1.08
CA GLN A 193 40.19 -24.08 -2.00
C GLN A 193 40.10 -23.61 -3.47
N VAL A 194 40.22 -22.30 -3.68
CA VAL A 194 40.05 -21.64 -4.99
C VAL A 194 41.40 -21.35 -5.64
N GLU A 195 41.44 -21.43 -6.96
CA GLU A 195 42.58 -21.01 -7.75
C GLU A 195 42.51 -19.51 -8.00
N THR A 196 43.38 -18.73 -7.35
CA THR A 196 43.39 -17.26 -7.45
C THR A 196 44.17 -16.75 -8.66
N LYS A 197 45.14 -17.55 -9.13
CA LYS A 197 45.98 -17.25 -10.29
C LYS A 197 45.54 -18.14 -11.46
N PRO A 198 45.06 -17.58 -12.57
CA PRO A 198 44.60 -18.38 -13.69
C PRO A 198 45.67 -19.36 -14.19
N ARG A 199 45.31 -20.65 -14.27
CA ARG A 199 46.13 -21.75 -14.80
C ARG A 199 47.38 -22.07 -13.96
N SER A 200 47.40 -21.72 -12.68
CA SER A 200 48.46 -22.15 -11.73
C SER A 200 48.22 -23.55 -11.19
N ASN A 201 46.96 -24.03 -11.18
CA ASN A 201 46.52 -25.24 -10.48
C ASN A 201 46.86 -25.24 -8.97
N GLN A 202 47.22 -24.08 -8.41
CA GLN A 202 47.51 -23.90 -7.00
C GLN A 202 46.28 -23.29 -6.33
N ARG A 203 45.76 -24.00 -5.33
CA ARG A 203 44.56 -23.61 -4.60
C ARG A 203 44.97 -23.01 -3.27
N VAL A 204 44.50 -21.80 -3.01
CA VAL A 204 44.64 -21.18 -1.69
C VAL A 204 43.56 -21.72 -0.76
N ASP A 205 43.87 -21.83 0.53
CA ASP A 205 42.93 -22.34 1.53
C ASP A 205 41.60 -21.56 1.48
N PHE A 206 41.70 -20.22 1.55
CA PHE A 206 40.55 -19.32 1.45
C PHE A 206 40.90 -18.09 0.62
N ALA A 207 39.91 -17.55 -0.09
CA ALA A 207 40.05 -16.24 -0.72
C ALA A 207 38.79 -15.40 -0.53
N ILE A 208 38.96 -14.12 -0.16
CA ILE A 208 37.87 -13.17 -0.03
C ILE A 208 37.59 -12.53 -1.39
N ARG A 209 36.32 -12.47 -1.76
CA ARG A 209 35.82 -11.86 -2.99
C ARG A 209 35.60 -10.36 -2.78
N PHE A 210 36.32 -9.52 -3.51
CA PHE A 210 36.06 -8.08 -3.49
C PHE A 210 34.90 -7.70 -4.42
N PRO A 211 33.87 -6.98 -3.93
CA PRO A 211 32.81 -6.46 -4.77
C PRO A 211 33.33 -5.29 -5.65
N GLY A 212 32.80 -5.16 -6.86
CA GLY A 212 32.93 -3.95 -7.69
C GLY A 212 34.29 -3.69 -8.37
N ARG A 213 35.38 -4.37 -7.99
CA ARG A 213 36.66 -4.36 -8.75
C ARG A 213 36.72 -5.52 -9.73
N GLY A 214 35.68 -5.70 -10.55
CA GLY A 214 35.79 -6.64 -11.66
C GLY A 214 36.91 -6.17 -12.57
N GLY A 215 37.87 -7.05 -12.90
CA GLY A 215 38.76 -6.80 -14.04
C GLY A 215 37.93 -6.58 -15.31
N ALA A 216 38.59 -6.22 -16.43
CA ALA A 216 37.94 -5.89 -17.71
C ALA A 216 36.87 -6.91 -18.20
N ASP A 217 36.89 -8.14 -17.66
CA ASP A 217 36.00 -9.25 -18.02
C ASP A 217 34.93 -9.62 -16.95
N GLY A 218 34.75 -8.81 -15.90
CA GLY A 218 33.75 -9.07 -14.86
C GLY A 218 34.14 -10.16 -13.85
N GLU A 219 35.37 -10.66 -13.89
CA GLU A 219 35.90 -11.60 -12.91
C GLU A 219 36.16 -10.94 -11.55
N PRO A 220 35.81 -11.60 -10.43
CA PRO A 220 36.05 -11.07 -9.10
C PRO A 220 37.55 -10.99 -8.77
N VAL A 221 37.96 -9.91 -8.11
CA VAL A 221 39.29 -9.80 -7.49
C VAL A 221 39.31 -10.56 -6.18
N TRP A 222 40.29 -11.46 -6.04
CA TRP A 222 40.47 -12.30 -4.86
C TRP A 222 41.54 -11.76 -3.92
N LEU A 223 41.27 -11.78 -2.61
CA LEU A 223 42.28 -11.62 -1.55
C LEU A 223 42.64 -12.99 -0.98
N PRO A 224 43.82 -13.54 -1.32
CA PRO A 224 44.24 -14.86 -0.86
C PRO A 224 44.57 -14.85 0.63
N ILE A 225 44.09 -15.86 1.35
CA ILE A 225 44.38 -16.10 2.77
C ILE A 225 44.77 -17.56 2.95
N ASP A 226 45.99 -17.79 3.43
CA ASP A 226 46.54 -19.11 3.64
C ASP A 226 46.94 -19.29 5.11
N ALA A 227 46.57 -20.44 5.69
CA ALA A 227 46.79 -20.73 7.10
C ALA A 227 48.08 -21.56 7.26
N LYS A 228 49.10 -21.01 7.93
CA LYS A 228 50.33 -21.76 8.22
C LYS A 228 50.55 -21.90 9.72
N PHE A 229 50.87 -23.12 10.13
CA PHE A 229 51.16 -23.44 11.52
C PHE A 229 52.48 -24.21 11.65
N PRO A 230 53.63 -23.52 11.73
CA PRO A 230 54.94 -24.13 12.00
C PRO A 230 55.06 -24.56 13.46
N ARG A 231 54.21 -25.49 13.88
CA ARG A 231 54.07 -25.94 15.26
C ARG A 231 55.37 -26.44 15.86
N GLU A 232 56.17 -27.19 15.12
CA GLU A 232 57.43 -27.76 15.64
C GLU A 232 58.47 -26.70 15.97
N ASP A 233 58.61 -25.68 15.12
CA ASP A 233 59.49 -24.54 15.38
C ASP A 233 58.99 -23.72 16.58
N TYR A 234 57.66 -23.59 16.70
CA TYR A 234 57.01 -22.90 17.83
C TYR A 234 57.12 -23.67 19.15
N GLU A 235 56.90 -24.99 19.16
CA GLU A 235 57.06 -25.85 20.34
C GLU A 235 58.51 -25.90 20.79
N ARG A 236 59.47 -26.02 19.85
CA ARG A 236 60.91 -25.95 20.17
C ARG A 236 61.29 -24.62 20.83
N LEU A 237 60.67 -23.53 20.41
CA LEU A 237 60.85 -22.22 21.03
C LEU A 237 60.28 -22.19 22.46
N LEU A 238 59.04 -22.65 22.65
CA LEU A 238 58.40 -22.72 23.96
C LEU A 238 59.19 -23.61 24.93
N ASP A 239 59.60 -24.81 24.50
CA ASP A 239 60.40 -25.74 25.31
C ASP A 239 61.76 -25.14 25.72
N ALA A 240 62.37 -24.31 24.87
CA ALA A 240 63.61 -23.63 25.20
C ALA A 240 63.38 -22.47 26.20
N GLN A 241 62.27 -21.74 26.05
CA GLN A 241 61.86 -20.69 26.98
C GLN A 241 61.50 -21.25 28.36
N ASP A 242 60.76 -22.37 28.41
CA ASP A 242 60.37 -23.05 29.65
C ASP A 242 61.59 -23.58 30.43
N ARG A 243 62.62 -24.03 29.71
CA ARG A 243 63.90 -24.44 30.29
C ARG A 243 64.82 -23.27 30.68
N ALA A 244 64.37 -22.03 30.46
CA ALA A 244 65.15 -20.81 30.65
C ALA A 244 66.50 -20.81 29.91
N ASP A 245 66.59 -21.49 28.77
CA ASP A 245 67.79 -21.54 27.94
C ASP A 245 67.72 -20.44 26.86
N ALA A 246 68.31 -19.29 27.18
CA ALA A 246 68.30 -18.13 26.28
C ALA A 246 68.98 -18.39 24.92
N VAL A 247 70.00 -19.26 24.88
CA VAL A 247 70.72 -19.55 23.64
C VAL A 247 69.88 -20.45 22.74
N ALA A 248 69.31 -21.51 23.31
CA ALA A 248 68.40 -22.40 22.57
C ALA A 248 67.13 -21.67 22.10
N ALA A 249 66.59 -20.77 22.92
CA ALA A 249 65.42 -19.97 22.57
C ALA A 249 65.70 -19.05 21.37
N GLU A 250 66.85 -18.36 21.33
CA GLU A 250 67.19 -17.50 20.19
C GLU A 250 67.44 -18.32 18.90
N VAL A 251 68.02 -19.51 19.00
CA VAL A 251 68.19 -20.41 17.84
C VAL A 251 66.83 -20.88 17.30
N ALA A 252 65.93 -21.31 18.18
CA ALA A 252 64.58 -21.72 17.80
C ALA A 252 63.76 -20.56 17.21
N ALA A 253 63.88 -19.35 17.78
CA ALA A 253 63.22 -18.15 17.27
C ALA A 253 63.71 -17.79 15.86
N LYS A 254 65.02 -17.87 15.59
CA LYS A 254 65.57 -17.67 14.24
C LYS A 254 65.09 -18.72 13.25
N ALA A 255 64.97 -19.98 13.67
CA ALA A 255 64.43 -21.03 12.81
C ALA A 255 62.95 -20.75 12.44
N LEU A 256 62.15 -20.32 13.42
CA LEU A 256 60.77 -19.90 13.20
C LEU A 256 60.68 -18.71 12.24
N GLU A 257 61.55 -17.71 12.41
CA GLU A 257 61.64 -16.53 11.52
C GLU A 257 61.90 -16.94 10.06
N VAL A 258 62.90 -17.79 9.83
CA VAL A 258 63.23 -18.30 8.48
C VAL A 258 62.08 -19.11 7.90
N ARG A 259 61.41 -19.90 8.73
CA ARG A 259 60.25 -20.70 8.32
C ARG A 259 59.11 -19.80 7.83
N ILE A 260 58.70 -18.81 8.64
CA ILE A 260 57.65 -17.86 8.27
C ILE A 260 57.99 -17.10 6.99
N ARG A 261 59.26 -16.68 6.84
CA ARG A 261 59.74 -16.02 5.61
C ARG A 261 59.58 -16.90 4.37
N THR A 262 59.88 -18.19 4.50
CA THR A 262 59.76 -19.16 3.41
C THR A 262 58.29 -19.39 3.03
N GLU A 263 57.42 -19.52 4.04
CA GLU A 263 55.97 -19.66 3.82
C GLU A 263 55.38 -18.42 3.13
N ALA A 264 55.74 -17.21 3.59
CA ALA A 264 55.30 -15.97 2.97
C ALA A 264 55.77 -15.85 1.51
N LYS A 265 57.01 -16.23 1.21
CA LYS A 265 57.52 -16.29 -0.17
C LYS A 265 56.70 -17.27 -1.01
N SER A 266 56.40 -18.46 -0.49
CA SER A 266 55.58 -19.46 -1.18
C SER A 266 54.18 -18.93 -1.50
N ILE A 267 53.54 -18.27 -0.53
CA ILE A 267 52.21 -17.65 -0.68
C ILE A 267 52.24 -16.59 -1.80
N ALA A 268 53.24 -15.72 -1.79
CA ALA A 268 53.38 -14.66 -2.78
C ALA A 268 53.58 -15.21 -4.20
N GLU A 269 54.46 -16.18 -4.38
CA GLU A 269 54.75 -16.77 -5.69
C GLU A 269 53.57 -17.58 -6.25
N SER A 270 52.81 -18.23 -5.35
CA SER A 270 51.75 -19.16 -5.72
C SER A 270 50.41 -18.47 -5.99
N TYR A 271 50.04 -17.51 -5.13
CA TYR A 271 48.67 -16.99 -5.09
C TYR A 271 48.51 -15.55 -5.56
N LEU A 272 49.57 -14.73 -5.59
CA LEU A 272 49.47 -13.34 -6.06
C LEU A 272 49.59 -13.25 -7.58
N ALA A 273 48.56 -12.68 -8.20
CA ALA A 273 48.52 -12.37 -9.62
C ALA A 273 47.57 -11.18 -9.92
N PRO A 274 47.95 -9.93 -9.60
CA PRO A 274 47.21 -8.75 -10.10
C PRO A 274 47.14 -8.78 -11.63
N PRO A 275 45.99 -8.53 -12.27
CA PRO A 275 44.76 -7.94 -11.72
C PRO A 275 43.70 -8.92 -11.18
N HIS A 276 43.92 -10.24 -11.19
CA HIS A 276 42.94 -11.23 -10.70
C HIS A 276 42.93 -11.32 -9.16
N THR A 277 44.00 -10.88 -8.52
CA THR A 277 44.12 -10.81 -7.06
C THR A 277 44.42 -9.41 -6.57
N THR A 278 44.26 -9.21 -5.26
CA THR A 278 44.81 -8.04 -4.56
C THR A 278 46.33 -7.97 -4.68
N ASP A 279 46.88 -6.78 -4.45
CA ASP A 279 48.33 -6.53 -4.46
C ASP A 279 49.07 -7.22 -3.31
N PHE A 280 48.33 -7.69 -2.30
CA PHE A 280 48.87 -8.38 -1.12
C PHE A 280 48.02 -9.59 -0.75
N ALA A 281 48.61 -10.53 -0.01
CA ALA A 281 47.95 -11.71 0.56
C ALA A 281 48.06 -11.70 2.09
N ILE A 282 47.24 -12.50 2.76
CA ILE A 282 47.28 -12.65 4.21
C ILE A 282 47.85 -14.02 4.56
N LEU A 283 48.90 -14.02 5.40
CA LEU A 283 49.39 -15.21 6.06
C LEU A 283 48.76 -15.29 7.45
N PHE A 284 47.88 -16.28 7.63
CA PHE A 284 47.15 -16.49 8.88
C PHE A 284 47.91 -17.42 9.82
N LEU A 285 48.08 -16.98 11.07
CA LEU A 285 48.67 -17.76 12.15
C LEU A 285 47.56 -18.12 13.15
N PRO A 286 47.22 -19.41 13.35
CA PRO A 286 46.01 -19.81 14.07
C PRO A 286 46.05 -19.62 15.59
N THR A 287 47.19 -19.23 16.15
CA THR A 287 47.35 -19.02 17.61
C THR A 287 47.92 -17.64 17.87
N GLU A 288 47.30 -16.89 18.79
CA GLU A 288 47.78 -15.55 19.17
C GLU A 288 49.21 -15.57 19.73
N GLY A 289 49.58 -16.62 20.48
CA GLY A 289 50.95 -16.77 20.98
C GLY A 289 51.98 -16.88 19.85
N LEU A 290 51.68 -17.67 18.80
CA LEU A 290 52.54 -17.77 17.63
C LEU A 290 52.64 -16.43 16.89
N TYR A 291 51.51 -15.75 16.69
CA TYR A 291 51.49 -14.40 16.10
C TYR A 291 52.34 -13.41 16.90
N ALA A 292 52.22 -13.42 18.23
CA ALA A 292 53.01 -12.56 19.11
C ALA A 292 54.52 -12.85 19.02
N GLU A 293 54.94 -14.11 19.01
CA GLU A 293 56.37 -14.46 18.87
C GLU A 293 56.95 -14.03 17.52
N VAL A 294 56.16 -14.13 16.45
CA VAL A 294 56.57 -13.63 15.12
C VAL A 294 56.68 -12.10 15.12
N LEU A 295 55.75 -11.39 15.78
CA LEU A 295 55.81 -9.92 15.92
C LEU A 295 56.97 -9.44 16.79
N ARG A 296 57.44 -10.23 17.76
CA ARG A 296 58.61 -9.88 18.58
C ARG A 296 59.88 -9.75 17.75
N ARG A 297 59.94 -10.34 16.55
CA ARG A 297 61.12 -10.27 15.67
C ARG A 297 61.18 -8.92 14.95
N PRO A 298 62.18 -8.07 15.26
CA PRO A 298 62.26 -6.73 14.67
C PRO A 298 62.41 -6.80 13.14
N GLY A 299 61.58 -6.05 12.41
CA GLY A 299 61.66 -5.92 10.96
C GLY A 299 61.16 -7.12 10.16
N LEU A 300 60.74 -8.23 10.80
CA LEU A 300 60.20 -9.38 10.07
C LEU A 300 58.94 -8.99 9.30
N MET A 301 57.95 -8.40 9.99
CA MET A 301 56.68 -7.94 9.39
C MET A 301 56.92 -6.99 8.22
N ASP A 302 57.78 -5.98 8.41
CA ASP A 302 58.13 -5.02 7.36
C ASP A 302 58.72 -5.71 6.13
N THR A 303 59.58 -6.71 6.36
CA THR A 303 60.19 -7.46 5.26
C THR A 303 59.17 -8.32 4.52
N LEU A 304 58.25 -8.99 5.23
CA LEU A 304 57.19 -9.80 4.60
C LEU A 304 56.26 -8.93 3.75
N GLN A 305 55.89 -7.77 4.26
CA GLN A 305 55.01 -6.84 3.55
C GLN A 305 55.70 -6.19 2.36
N ARG A 306 56.98 -5.78 2.49
CA ARG A 306 57.71 -5.10 1.42
C ARG A 306 58.17 -6.04 0.30
N ASP A 307 58.75 -7.18 0.66
CA ASP A 307 59.41 -8.06 -0.31
C ASP A 307 58.44 -9.07 -0.92
N TYR A 308 57.49 -9.58 -0.13
CA TYR A 308 56.53 -10.61 -0.57
C TYR A 308 55.10 -10.10 -0.69
N ARG A 309 54.80 -8.87 -0.25
CA ARG A 309 53.43 -8.34 -0.19
C ARG A 309 52.50 -9.26 0.60
N VAL A 310 53.02 -9.84 1.69
CA VAL A 310 52.25 -10.71 2.59
C VAL A 310 52.14 -10.03 3.94
N THR A 311 50.92 -9.87 4.42
CA THR A 311 50.62 -9.32 5.74
C THR A 311 50.31 -10.46 6.70
N LEU A 312 50.92 -10.43 7.89
CA LEU A 312 50.60 -11.38 8.95
C LEU A 312 49.31 -11.01 9.66
N ALA A 313 48.51 -12.02 9.99
CA ALA A 313 47.34 -11.86 10.85
C ALA A 313 47.19 -13.02 11.83
N GLY A 314 47.06 -12.69 13.12
CA GLY A 314 46.53 -13.61 14.13
C GLY A 314 44.98 -13.60 14.16
N PRO A 315 44.32 -14.45 14.96
CA PRO A 315 42.86 -14.55 15.04
C PRO A 315 42.13 -13.20 15.26
N THR A 316 42.58 -12.42 16.24
CA THR A 316 42.00 -11.13 16.62
C THR A 316 42.28 -10.06 15.57
N THR A 317 43.49 -10.06 15.02
CA THR A 317 43.90 -9.11 13.98
C THR A 317 43.13 -9.37 12.69
N LEU A 318 42.99 -10.65 12.29
CA LEU A 318 42.20 -11.04 11.14
C LEU A 318 40.74 -10.64 11.35
N LEU A 319 40.14 -10.93 12.51
CA LEU A 319 38.77 -10.55 12.79
C LEU A 319 38.55 -9.03 12.68
N ALA A 320 39.49 -8.22 13.18
CA ALA A 320 39.45 -6.77 13.03
C ALA A 320 39.57 -6.33 11.55
N MET A 321 40.47 -6.95 10.79
CA MET A 321 40.62 -6.71 9.33
C MET A 321 39.34 -7.09 8.57
N LEU A 322 38.75 -8.23 8.87
CA LEU A 322 37.49 -8.70 8.27
C LEU A 322 36.34 -7.75 8.57
N ASN A 323 36.19 -7.29 9.81
CA ASN A 323 35.17 -6.32 10.18
C ASN A 323 35.33 -4.99 9.43
N SER A 324 36.59 -4.54 9.28
CA SER A 324 36.91 -3.32 8.52
C SER A 324 36.57 -3.50 7.03
N LEU A 325 36.91 -4.66 6.44
CA LEU A 325 36.56 -5.00 5.06
C LEU A 325 35.05 -5.10 4.86
N HIS A 326 34.33 -5.72 5.81
CA HIS A 326 32.88 -5.89 5.75
C HIS A 326 32.16 -4.53 5.75
N MET A 327 32.61 -3.55 6.56
CA MET A 327 32.10 -2.18 6.48
C MET A 327 32.37 -1.54 5.11
N GLY A 328 33.57 -1.75 4.55
CA GLY A 328 33.92 -1.28 3.20
C GLY A 328 33.02 -1.87 2.11
N PHE A 329 32.72 -3.17 2.19
CA PHE A 329 31.82 -3.85 1.25
C PHE A 329 30.38 -3.35 1.34
N ARG A 330 29.90 -3.07 2.55
CA ARG A 330 28.55 -2.51 2.76
C ARG A 330 28.42 -1.13 2.14
N THR A 331 29.43 -0.28 2.25
CA THR A 331 29.45 1.04 1.61
C THR A 331 29.41 0.90 0.08
N LEU A 332 30.23 0.02 -0.49
CA LEU A 332 30.26 -0.15 -1.95
C LEU A 332 28.95 -0.76 -2.51
N ALA A 333 28.34 -1.69 -1.78
CA ALA A 333 27.05 -2.26 -2.16
C ALA A 333 25.93 -1.20 -2.18
N LEU A 334 25.95 -0.27 -1.22
CA LEU A 334 25.02 0.86 -1.19
C LEU A 334 25.23 1.82 -2.38
N GLU A 335 26.48 2.09 -2.77
CA GLU A 335 26.77 2.90 -3.95
C GLU A 335 26.25 2.26 -5.25
N GLN A 336 26.41 0.95 -5.41
CA GLN A 336 25.90 0.22 -6.57
C GLN A 336 24.36 0.23 -6.63
N GLN A 337 23.69 -0.04 -5.50
CA GLN A 337 22.23 0.03 -5.43
C GLN A 337 21.70 1.43 -5.73
N ALA A 338 22.37 2.47 -5.23
CA ALA A 338 22.02 3.85 -5.57
C ALA A 338 22.15 4.11 -7.09
N SER A 339 23.23 3.61 -7.73
CA SER A 339 23.39 3.72 -9.18
C SER A 339 22.31 2.97 -9.97
N GLU A 340 21.83 1.83 -9.48
CA GLU A 340 20.74 1.09 -10.10
C GLU A 340 19.41 1.85 -10.00
N VAL A 341 19.12 2.43 -8.82
CA VAL A 341 17.95 3.31 -8.64
C VAL A 341 18.00 4.50 -9.61
N TRP A 342 19.17 5.13 -9.81
CA TRP A 342 19.32 6.21 -10.80
C TRP A 342 19.04 5.74 -12.24
N LYS A 343 19.45 4.52 -12.62
CA LYS A 343 19.14 3.95 -13.94
C LYS A 343 17.63 3.73 -14.11
N VAL A 344 16.96 3.19 -13.09
CA VAL A 344 15.51 2.99 -13.11
C VAL A 344 14.78 4.33 -13.21
N LEU A 345 15.19 5.33 -12.42
CA LEU A 345 14.63 6.68 -12.51
C LEU A 345 14.86 7.32 -13.89
N GLY A 346 16.01 7.09 -14.52
CA GLY A 346 16.28 7.53 -15.89
C GLY A 346 15.37 6.86 -16.93
N ALA A 347 15.13 5.56 -16.79
CA ALA A 347 14.17 4.84 -17.65
C ALA A 347 12.74 5.35 -17.47
N VAL A 348 12.30 5.57 -16.22
CA VAL A 348 10.99 6.14 -15.91
C VAL A 348 10.85 7.55 -16.47
N LYS A 349 11.88 8.40 -16.36
CA LYS A 349 11.88 9.74 -16.96
C LYS A 349 11.64 9.68 -18.47
N THR A 350 12.35 8.79 -19.16
CA THR A 350 12.20 8.61 -20.62
C THR A 350 10.77 8.21 -20.99
N GLU A 351 10.15 7.34 -20.19
CA GLU A 351 8.78 6.91 -20.45
C GLU A 351 7.73 7.97 -20.10
N PHE A 352 8.01 8.84 -19.13
CA PHE A 352 7.21 10.03 -18.87
C PHE A 352 7.28 11.06 -20.01
N GLU A 353 8.46 11.25 -20.61
CA GLU A 353 8.61 12.11 -21.80
C GLU A 353 7.78 11.55 -22.96
N ARG A 354 7.87 10.23 -23.20
CA ARG A 354 7.09 9.54 -24.23
C ARG A 354 5.57 9.61 -23.99
N TYR A 355 5.14 9.52 -22.73
CA TYR A 355 3.75 9.72 -22.35
C TYR A 355 3.29 11.16 -22.64
N GLY A 356 4.14 12.15 -22.37
CA GLY A 356 3.91 13.55 -22.76
C GLY A 356 3.63 13.71 -24.25
N ASP A 357 4.48 13.14 -25.11
CA ASP A 357 4.30 13.16 -26.57
C ASP A 357 2.99 12.49 -27.01
N TRP A 358 2.59 11.39 -26.35
CA TRP A 358 1.34 10.71 -26.63
C TRP A 358 0.13 11.57 -26.23
N VAL A 359 0.15 12.21 -25.06
CA VAL A 359 -0.90 13.14 -24.61
C VAL A 359 -1.03 14.32 -25.58
N GLU A 360 0.08 14.83 -26.10
CA GLU A 360 0.05 15.91 -27.08
C GLU A 360 -0.63 15.48 -28.40
N LYS A 361 -0.33 14.28 -28.90
CA LYS A 361 -1.03 13.70 -30.06
C LYS A 361 -2.53 13.51 -29.82
N VAL A 362 -2.92 13.02 -28.64
CA VAL A 362 -4.34 12.87 -28.27
C VAL A 362 -5.02 14.24 -28.25
N ARG A 363 -4.37 15.26 -27.68
CA ARG A 363 -4.89 16.63 -27.68
C ARG A 363 -5.12 17.16 -29.10
N GLU A 364 -4.19 16.93 -30.03
CA GLU A 364 -4.36 17.31 -31.44
C GLU A 364 -5.54 16.59 -32.11
N GLN A 365 -5.74 15.30 -31.83
CA GLN A 365 -6.87 14.54 -32.38
C GLN A 365 -8.21 15.05 -31.86
N VAL A 366 -8.31 15.32 -30.54
CA VAL A 366 -9.50 15.91 -29.94
C VAL A 366 -9.80 17.29 -30.53
N GLN A 367 -8.77 18.11 -30.74
CA GLN A 367 -8.94 19.42 -31.38
C GLN A 367 -9.45 19.28 -32.82
N LYS A 368 -8.90 18.35 -33.61
CA LYS A 368 -9.39 18.10 -34.98
C LYS A 368 -10.84 17.62 -34.99
N ALA A 369 -11.23 16.76 -34.04
CA ALA A 369 -12.61 16.31 -33.91
C ALA A 369 -13.55 17.49 -33.57
N ALA A 370 -13.14 18.38 -32.67
CA ALA A 370 -13.88 19.61 -32.34
C ALA A 370 -14.04 20.52 -33.57
N ASP A 371 -12.97 20.79 -34.31
CA ASP A 371 -13.02 21.62 -35.53
C ASP A 371 -13.94 21.01 -36.61
N THR A 372 -14.02 19.68 -36.67
CA THR A 372 -14.88 18.96 -37.62
C THR A 372 -16.35 19.10 -37.24
N LEU A 373 -16.68 19.02 -35.94
CA LEU A 373 -18.01 19.28 -35.40
C LEU A 373 -18.47 20.72 -35.69
N ASP A 374 -17.58 21.71 -35.51
CA ASP A 374 -17.89 23.12 -35.80
C ASP A 374 -18.22 23.37 -37.28
N ARG A 375 -17.48 22.70 -38.19
CA ARG A 375 -17.79 22.74 -39.62
C ARG A 375 -19.12 22.08 -39.96
N ALA A 376 -19.43 20.95 -39.32
CA ALA A 376 -20.70 20.26 -39.50
C ALA A 376 -21.89 21.11 -39.01
N ASP A 377 -21.77 21.77 -37.86
CA ASP A 377 -22.80 22.69 -37.34
C ASP A 377 -22.98 23.88 -38.27
N THR A 378 -21.89 24.47 -38.77
CA THR A 378 -21.95 25.59 -39.72
C THR A 378 -22.67 25.18 -41.02
N ARG A 379 -22.36 24.00 -41.56
CA ARG A 379 -23.02 23.46 -42.77
C ARG A 379 -24.50 23.13 -42.50
N SER A 380 -24.83 22.56 -41.35
CA SER A 380 -26.21 22.30 -40.92
C SER A 380 -27.02 23.60 -40.82
N ARG A 381 -26.45 24.67 -40.26
CA ARG A 381 -27.07 26.01 -40.21
C ARG A 381 -27.29 26.59 -41.60
N GLN A 382 -26.32 26.45 -42.50
CA GLN A 382 -26.46 26.88 -43.90
C GLN A 382 -27.54 26.09 -44.64
N MET A 383 -27.57 24.76 -44.47
CA MET A 383 -28.62 23.91 -45.03
C MET A 383 -30.00 24.29 -44.48
N ARG A 384 -30.15 24.49 -43.17
CA ARG A 384 -31.41 24.96 -42.56
C ARG A 384 -31.86 26.30 -43.13
N ARG A 385 -30.94 27.24 -43.40
CA ARG A 385 -31.28 28.52 -44.04
C ARG A 385 -31.73 28.35 -45.49
N ALA A 386 -31.09 27.46 -46.25
CA ALA A 386 -31.49 27.16 -47.64
C ALA A 386 -32.84 26.44 -47.70
N LEU A 387 -33.08 25.47 -46.79
CA LEU A 387 -34.35 24.74 -46.66
C LEU A 387 -35.50 25.60 -46.15
N LYS A 388 -35.23 26.69 -45.41
CA LYS A 388 -36.27 27.64 -44.95
C LYS A 388 -36.98 28.39 -46.09
N ASN A 389 -36.38 28.42 -47.29
CA ASN A 389 -36.95 29.04 -48.49
C ASN A 389 -37.76 28.07 -49.35
N VAL A 390 -37.85 26.79 -48.98
CA VAL A 390 -38.62 25.77 -49.70
C VAL A 390 -39.80 25.40 -48.82
N GLU A 391 -41.03 25.63 -49.30
CA GLU A 391 -42.24 25.22 -48.57
C GLU A 391 -42.18 23.72 -48.26
N ALA A 392 -42.42 23.36 -47.00
CA ALA A 392 -42.38 21.97 -46.57
C ALA A 392 -43.53 21.19 -47.22
N LEU A 393 -43.17 20.14 -47.98
CA LEU A 393 -44.15 19.20 -48.54
C LEU A 393 -44.79 18.34 -47.43
N PRO A 394 -46.05 17.88 -47.60
CA PRO A 394 -46.73 17.00 -46.66
C PRO A 394 -45.94 15.71 -46.41
N GLU A 395 -45.90 15.24 -45.15
CA GLU A 395 -45.05 14.12 -44.68
C GLU A 395 -45.15 12.84 -45.53
N GLY A 396 -46.30 12.59 -46.16
CA GLY A 396 -46.52 11.40 -46.99
C GLY A 396 -45.69 11.34 -48.28
N GLU A 397 -45.32 12.47 -48.88
CA GLU A 397 -44.54 12.52 -50.13
C GLU A 397 -43.03 12.61 -49.87
N ALA A 398 -42.62 13.22 -48.75
CA ALA A 398 -41.22 13.29 -48.35
C ALA A 398 -40.62 11.90 -48.05
N GLN A 399 -41.44 11.01 -47.50
CA GLN A 399 -41.02 9.66 -47.12
C GLN A 399 -40.86 8.69 -48.30
N ALA A 400 -41.42 9.03 -49.47
CA ALA A 400 -41.24 8.28 -50.72
C ALA A 400 -39.95 8.67 -51.47
N LEU A 401 -39.39 9.84 -51.19
CA LEU A 401 -38.21 10.39 -51.89
C LEU A 401 -36.91 10.30 -51.09
N LEU A 402 -36.97 9.99 -49.79
CA LEU A 402 -35.78 9.78 -48.96
C LEU A 402 -35.45 8.29 -48.84
N PRO A 403 -34.19 7.88 -49.04
CA PRO A 403 -33.79 6.50 -48.79
C PRO A 403 -33.96 6.19 -47.30
N LYS A 404 -34.48 5.00 -46.99
CA LYS A 404 -34.55 4.52 -45.60
C LYS A 404 -33.13 4.48 -45.04
N PHE A 405 -32.91 5.16 -43.93
CA PHE A 405 -31.67 5.04 -43.18
C PHE A 405 -31.54 3.59 -42.71
N ASP A 406 -30.55 2.87 -43.23
CA ASP A 406 -30.12 1.60 -42.65
C ASP A 406 -29.28 1.90 -41.40
N ASP A 407 -29.73 1.38 -40.26
CA ASP A 407 -29.10 1.44 -38.93
C ASP A 407 -27.83 0.55 -38.85
N ALA A 408 -27.02 0.50 -39.91
CA ALA A 408 -25.76 -0.24 -39.95
C ALA A 408 -24.58 0.74 -40.02
N LEU A 409 -24.38 1.49 -38.93
CA LEU A 409 -23.05 2.06 -38.66
C LEU A 409 -22.24 0.99 -37.94
N ASP A 410 -21.44 0.34 -38.77
CA ASP A 410 -20.64 -0.84 -38.54
C ASP A 410 -19.63 -0.67 -37.40
N ASP A 411 -19.57 -1.72 -36.60
CA ASP A 411 -18.78 -1.97 -35.40
C ASP A 411 -17.33 -2.32 -35.78
N THR A 412 -16.67 -1.43 -36.52
CA THR A 412 -15.30 -1.66 -37.00
C THR A 412 -14.42 -0.45 -36.76
N ASP A 413 -13.95 -0.30 -35.52
CA ASP A 413 -12.60 0.17 -35.20
C ASP A 413 -12.36 0.18 -33.68
N ALA A 414 -12.17 -1.01 -33.12
CA ALA A 414 -11.63 -1.19 -31.76
C ALA A 414 -10.64 -2.35 -31.72
N LYS A 415 -9.56 -2.23 -32.49
CA LYS A 415 -8.29 -2.94 -32.24
C LYS A 415 -7.10 -2.06 -32.63
N VAL A 416 -6.62 -1.27 -31.68
CA VAL A 416 -5.19 -1.10 -31.35
C VAL A 416 -5.08 -0.83 -29.86
#